data_AF-A0A1C3RFS1-F1
#
_entry.id   AF-A0A1C3RFS1-F1
#
_cell.length_a   1.000
_cell.length_b   1.000
_cell.length_c   1.000
_cell.angle_alpha   90.00
_cell.angle_beta   90.00
_cell.angle_gamma   90.00
#
_symmetry.space_group_name_H-M   'P 1'
#
loop_
_entity.id
_entity.type
_entity.pdbx_description
1 polymer ?
#
loop_
_entity_poly.entity_id
_entity_poly.type
_entity_poly.pdbx_seq_one_letter_code
_entity_poly.pdbx_strand_id
1 'polypeptide(L)'
;MFIELTPEYMLGIEAIDEQHLKICEWINTLHDHSQKDLNPNKITETLNNLAEYTQKHFSYEEKIMFKYKLPGLAEHIKQHREFFIILEAMMDEYLMLEEEEAKPFTNRLLNFLQEWLLDHIMKEDMKIRDVMTD
;
A
#
# COMPACT_ATOMS: atom_id res chain seq x y z
N MET A 1 -10.03 11.50 7.72
CA MET A 1 -9.24 10.29 7.45
C MET A 1 -9.85 9.65 6.22
N PHE A 2 -9.03 9.30 5.23
CA PHE A 2 -9.47 8.71 3.95
C PHE A 2 -9.56 7.18 4.04
N ILE A 3 -8.56 6.57 4.67
CA ILE A 3 -8.50 5.13 4.95
C ILE A 3 -8.25 4.91 6.45
N GLU A 4 -8.94 3.92 7.02
CA GLU A 4 -8.79 3.50 8.41
C GLU A 4 -8.89 1.97 8.45
N LEU A 5 -7.94 1.31 9.12
CA LEU A 5 -8.01 -0.14 9.33
C LEU A 5 -8.90 -0.42 10.52
N THR A 6 -10.07 -0.97 10.24
CA THR A 6 -10.97 -1.52 11.24
C THR A 6 -10.47 -2.89 11.72
N PRO A 7 -10.93 -3.41 12.88
CA PRO A 7 -10.41 -4.63 13.47
C PRO A 7 -10.42 -5.87 12.57
N GLU A 8 -11.32 -5.94 11.58
CA GLU A 8 -11.36 -7.02 10.60
C GLU A 8 -10.13 -7.08 9.68
N TYR A 9 -9.36 -6.00 9.54
CA TYR A 9 -8.11 -5.95 8.78
C TYR A 9 -6.88 -6.28 9.64
N MET A 10 -7.04 -6.46 10.96
CA MET A 10 -5.93 -6.77 11.84
C MET A 10 -5.63 -8.27 11.82
N LEU A 11 -4.37 -8.61 11.55
CA LEU A 11 -3.89 -9.98 11.58
C LEU A 11 -3.68 -10.48 13.01
N GLY A 12 -3.51 -9.57 13.98
CA GLY A 12 -3.10 -9.93 15.34
C GLY A 12 -1.61 -10.26 15.44
N ILE A 13 -0.83 -9.90 14.42
CA ILE A 13 0.63 -9.97 14.39
C ILE A 13 1.11 -8.54 14.50
N GLU A 14 1.44 -8.10 15.72
CA GLU A 14 1.78 -6.70 16.07
C GLU A 14 2.69 -6.03 15.04
N ALA A 15 3.78 -6.70 14.67
CA ALA A 15 4.74 -6.16 13.71
C ALA A 15 4.18 -5.95 12.29
N ILE A 16 3.21 -6.75 11.84
CA ILE A 16 2.56 -6.58 10.52
C ILE A 16 1.47 -5.51 10.63
N ASP A 17 0.64 -5.57 11.69
CA ASP A 17 -0.44 -4.62 11.92
C ASP A 17 0.11 -3.18 12.01
N GLU A 18 1.24 -2.98 12.70
CA GLU A 18 1.93 -1.68 12.75
C GLU A 18 2.40 -1.19 11.37
N GLN A 19 2.85 -2.10 10.51
CA GLN A 19 3.30 -1.75 9.16
C GLN A 19 2.11 -1.38 8.27
N HIS A 20 1.00 -2.13 8.32
CA HIS A 20 -0.22 -1.79 7.58
C HIS A 20 -0.78 -0.43 8.01
N LEU A 21 -0.84 -0.17 9.32
CA LEU A 21 -1.23 1.13 9.87
C LEU A 21 -0.32 2.25 9.33
N LYS A 22 0.99 2.01 9.26
CA LYS A 22 1.93 3.00 8.73
C LYS A 22 1.73 3.27 7.23
N ILE A 23 1.37 2.27 6.44
CA ILE A 23 0.98 2.46 5.03
C ILE A 23 -0.29 3.31 4.95
N CYS A 24 -1.30 3.04 5.78
CA CYS A 24 -2.51 3.87 5.85
C CYS A 24 -2.21 5.33 6.21
N GLU A 25 -1.28 5.60 7.12
CA GLU A 25 -0.83 6.96 7.44
C GLU A 25 -0.27 7.69 6.22
N TRP A 26 0.53 7.00 5.39
CA TRP A 26 1.07 7.58 4.16
C TRP A 26 -0.02 7.86 3.12
N ILE A 27 -0.98 6.94 2.94
CA ILE A 27 -2.15 7.15 2.06
C ILE A 27 -2.99 8.34 2.56
N ASN A 28 -3.23 8.45 3.86
CA ASN A 28 -3.94 9.57 4.46
C ASN A 28 -3.19 10.91 4.27
N THR A 29 -1.86 10.89 4.38
CA THR A 29 -1.02 12.07 4.12
C THR A 29 -1.12 12.53 2.67
N LEU A 30 -1.07 11.58 1.73
CA LEU A 30 -1.28 11.85 0.29
C LEU A 30 -2.66 12.45 0.04
N HIS A 31 -3.70 11.89 0.66
CA HIS A 31 -5.05 12.42 0.57
C HIS A 31 -5.12 13.87 1.09
N ASP A 32 -4.54 14.14 2.26
CA ASP A 32 -4.54 15.48 2.85
C ASP A 32 -3.81 16.52 2.00
N HIS A 33 -2.70 16.15 1.35
CA HIS A 33 -2.05 16.99 0.35
C HIS A 33 -3.02 17.28 -0.80
N SER A 34 -3.67 16.26 -1.34
CA SER A 34 -4.62 16.44 -2.44
C SER A 34 -5.77 17.40 -2.11
N GLN A 35 -6.22 17.48 -0.84
CA GLN A 35 -7.33 18.34 -0.43
C GLN A 35 -6.92 19.79 -0.16
N LYS A 36 -5.68 20.02 0.27
CA LYS A 36 -5.21 21.36 0.68
C LYS A 36 -4.52 22.08 -0.47
N ASP A 37 -3.55 21.43 -1.10
CA ASP A 37 -2.62 22.00 -2.07
C ASP A 37 -1.95 20.86 -2.84
N LEU A 38 -2.29 20.73 -4.12
CA LEU A 38 -1.71 19.73 -5.05
C LEU A 38 -0.32 20.14 -5.51
N ASN A 39 0.54 20.48 -4.55
CA ASN A 39 1.94 20.75 -4.82
C ASN A 39 2.60 19.47 -5.35
N PRO A 40 3.04 19.44 -6.63
CA PRO A 40 3.54 18.21 -7.24
C PRO A 40 4.72 17.62 -6.48
N ASN A 41 5.61 18.46 -5.94
CA ASN A 41 6.77 18.00 -5.17
C ASN A 41 6.35 17.26 -3.90
N LYS A 42 5.33 17.75 -3.18
CA LYS A 42 4.82 17.08 -1.95
C LYS A 42 4.14 15.77 -2.26
N ILE A 43 3.39 15.71 -3.36
CA ILE A 43 2.73 14.49 -3.83
C ILE A 43 3.78 13.44 -4.20
N THR A 44 4.74 13.79 -5.05
CA THR A 44 5.84 12.91 -5.46
C THR A 44 6.68 12.45 -4.27
N GLU A 45 7.05 13.35 -3.35
CA GLU A 45 7.79 12.99 -2.14
C GLU A 45 7.01 11.98 -1.27
N THR A 46 5.71 12.21 -1.07
CA THR A 46 4.86 11.32 -0.29
C THR A 46 4.71 9.95 -0.96
N LEU A 47 4.57 9.91 -2.29
CA LEU A 47 4.52 8.66 -3.06
C LEU A 47 5.83 7.87 -2.99
N ASN A 48 6.97 8.55 -3.06
CA ASN A 48 8.28 7.90 -2.89
C ASN A 48 8.41 7.29 -1.48
N ASN A 49 8.02 8.02 -0.44
CA ASN A 49 8.06 7.53 0.94
C ASN A 49 7.11 6.34 1.16
N LEU A 50 5.90 6.41 0.59
CA LEU A 50 4.94 5.31 0.57
C LEU A 50 5.54 4.09 -0.11
N ALA A 51 6.06 4.23 -1.33
CA ALA A 51 6.64 3.13 -2.10
C ALA A 51 7.82 2.47 -1.38
N GLU A 52 8.74 3.26 -0.81
CA GLU A 52 9.88 2.75 -0.05
C GLU A 52 9.43 1.97 1.19
N TYR A 53 8.43 2.48 1.92
CA TYR A 53 7.92 1.81 3.11
C TYR A 53 7.18 0.53 2.75
N THR A 54 6.32 0.56 1.72
CA THR A 54 5.60 -0.62 1.23
C THR A 54 6.57 -1.70 0.75
N GLN A 55 7.70 -1.35 0.14
CA GLN A 55 8.71 -2.33 -0.28
C GLN A 55 9.34 -3.05 0.91
N LYS A 56 9.63 -2.31 1.99
CA LYS A 56 10.15 -2.89 3.24
C LYS A 56 9.13 -3.81 3.89
N HIS A 57 7.86 -3.42 3.88
CA HIS A 57 6.75 -4.21 4.39
C HIS A 57 6.57 -5.53 3.62
N PHE A 58 6.48 -5.48 2.29
CA PHE A 58 6.39 -6.69 1.46
C PHE A 58 7.59 -7.61 1.66
N SER A 59 8.80 -7.06 1.72
CA SER A 59 10.01 -7.83 2.01
C SER A 59 9.99 -8.49 3.39
N TYR A 60 9.28 -7.91 4.36
CA TYR A 60 9.13 -8.46 5.70
C TYR A 60 8.19 -9.67 5.69
N GLU A 61 7.02 -9.54 5.06
CA GLU A 61 6.06 -10.64 4.89
C GLU A 61 6.64 -11.80 4.10
N GLU A 62 7.30 -11.52 2.97
CA GLU A 62 7.92 -12.54 2.13
C GLU A 62 8.98 -13.36 2.90
N LYS A 63 9.75 -12.70 3.78
CA LYS A 63 10.70 -13.38 4.67
C LYS A 63 10.00 -14.26 5.69
N ILE A 64 8.89 -13.82 6.25
CA ILE A 64 8.06 -14.62 7.16
C ILE A 64 7.53 -15.84 6.41
N MET A 65 6.84 -15.63 5.31
CA MET A 65 6.27 -16.70 4.48
C MET A 65 7.32 -17.71 4.04
N PHE A 66 8.51 -17.25 3.60
CA PHE A 66 9.62 -18.12 3.23
C PHE A 66 10.13 -18.93 4.43
N LYS A 67 10.37 -18.28 5.58
CA LYS A 67 10.89 -18.91 6.80
C LYS A 67 9.96 -20.01 7.31
N TYR A 68 8.66 -19.75 7.31
CA TYR A 68 7.64 -20.70 7.78
C TYR A 68 7.11 -21.63 6.68
N LYS A 69 7.64 -21.52 5.44
CA LYS A 69 7.23 -22.31 4.28
C LYS A 69 5.73 -22.23 4.00
N LEU A 70 5.17 -21.03 4.13
CA LEU A 70 3.76 -20.78 3.90
C LEU A 70 3.40 -21.08 2.43
N PRO A 71 2.30 -21.80 2.17
CA PRO A 71 1.80 -21.98 0.82
C PRO A 71 1.44 -20.63 0.21
N GLY A 72 1.52 -20.50 -1.12
CA GLY A 72 1.11 -19.28 -1.82
C GLY A 72 2.18 -18.19 -1.93
N LEU A 73 3.37 -18.34 -1.31
CA LEU A 73 4.46 -17.34 -1.38
C LEU A 73 4.75 -16.84 -2.80
N ALA A 74 4.75 -17.73 -3.79
CA ALA A 74 5.04 -17.36 -5.18
C ALA A 74 3.99 -16.40 -5.76
N GLU A 75 2.70 -16.61 -5.42
CA GLU A 75 1.63 -15.72 -5.88
C GLU A 75 1.63 -14.41 -5.09
N HIS A 76 1.89 -14.45 -3.78
CA HIS A 76 2.03 -13.28 -2.92
C HIS A 76 3.12 -12.33 -3.43
N ILE A 77 4.33 -12.86 -3.71
CA ILE A 77 5.44 -12.09 -4.33
C ILE A 77 5.03 -11.50 -5.68
N LYS A 78 4.24 -12.23 -6.47
CA LYS A 78 3.80 -11.76 -7.78
C LYS A 78 2.85 -10.57 -7.64
N GLN A 79 1.88 -10.63 -6.73
CA GLN A 79 0.96 -9.51 -6.44
C GLN A 79 1.72 -8.28 -5.92
N HIS A 80 2.70 -8.47 -5.03
CA HIS A 80 3.60 -7.40 -4.57
C HIS A 80 4.36 -6.72 -5.71
N ARG A 81 4.86 -7.49 -6.68
CA ARG A 81 5.53 -6.94 -7.87
C ARG A 81 4.56 -6.20 -8.78
N GLU A 82 3.37 -6.75 -9.00
CA GLU A 82 2.33 -6.13 -9.81
C GLU A 82 1.89 -4.78 -9.22
N PHE A 83 1.79 -4.67 -7.89
CA PHE A 83 1.56 -3.41 -7.21
C PHE A 83 2.57 -2.33 -7.61
N PHE A 84 3.87 -2.64 -7.54
CA PHE A 84 4.91 -1.67 -7.90
C PHE A 84 4.90 -1.31 -9.37
N ILE A 85 4.63 -2.26 -10.27
CA ILE A 85 4.51 -1.96 -11.71
C ILE A 85 3.39 -0.94 -11.96
N ILE A 86 2.22 -1.13 -11.32
CA ILE A 86 1.08 -0.22 -11.46
C ILE A 86 1.40 1.13 -10.81
N LEU A 87 1.97 1.13 -9.61
CA LEU A 87 2.33 2.36 -8.89
C LEU A 87 3.35 3.19 -9.67
N GLU A 88 4.41 2.56 -10.21
CA GLU A 88 5.41 3.22 -11.05
C GLU A 88 4.77 3.83 -12.31
N ALA A 89 3.91 3.07 -13.01
CA ALA A 89 3.20 3.59 -14.18
C ALA A 89 2.31 4.80 -13.85
N MET A 90 1.63 4.77 -12.70
CA MET A 90 0.81 5.89 -12.23
C MET A 90 1.68 7.10 -11.83
N MET A 91 2.85 6.87 -11.23
CA MET A 91 3.79 7.95 -10.91
C MET A 91 4.35 8.61 -12.17
N ASP A 92 4.69 7.81 -13.19
CA ASP A 92 5.14 8.33 -14.49
C ASP A 92 4.04 9.13 -15.20
N GLU A 93 2.79 8.66 -15.17
CA GLU A 93 1.64 9.41 -15.70
C GLU A 93 1.47 10.75 -14.96
N TYR A 94 1.58 10.75 -13.62
CA TYR A 94 1.44 11.96 -12.80
C TYR A 94 2.41 13.07 -13.20
N LEU A 95 3.66 12.72 -13.54
CA LEU A 95 4.69 13.68 -13.94
C LEU A 95 4.42 14.35 -15.29
N MET A 96 3.51 13.79 -16.09
CA MET A 96 3.15 14.31 -17.41
C MET A 96 1.83 15.09 -17.42
N LEU A 97 1.16 15.20 -16.26
CA LEU A 97 -0.15 15.85 -16.15
C LEU A 97 -0.06 17.37 -16.21
N GLU A 98 -1.09 17.97 -16.80
CA GLU A 98 -1.38 19.38 -16.63
C GLU A 98 -2.08 19.63 -15.27
N GLU A 99 -2.09 20.88 -14.79
CA GLU A 99 -2.58 21.24 -13.45
C GLU A 99 -4.05 20.82 -13.24
N GLU A 100 -4.91 20.98 -14.25
CA GLU A 100 -6.32 20.59 -14.19
C GLU A 100 -6.55 19.07 -14.08
N GLU A 101 -5.59 18.26 -14.51
CA GLU A 101 -5.68 16.79 -14.52
C GLU A 101 -5.17 16.17 -13.21
N ALA A 102 -4.34 16.91 -12.47
CA ALA A 102 -3.68 16.44 -11.26
C ALA A 102 -4.69 16.00 -10.17
N LYS A 103 -5.79 16.75 -9.97
CA LYS A 103 -6.79 16.41 -8.92
C LYS A 103 -7.56 15.13 -9.26
N PRO A 104 -8.21 15.01 -10.43
CA PRO A 104 -8.85 13.75 -10.84
C PRO A 104 -7.90 12.56 -10.80
N PHE A 105 -6.66 12.72 -11.28
CA PHE A 105 -5.67 11.65 -11.25
C PHE A 105 -5.32 11.21 -9.83
N THR A 106 -5.01 12.17 -8.94
CA THR A 106 -4.67 11.88 -7.54
C THR A 106 -5.79 11.13 -6.82
N ASN A 107 -7.05 11.46 -7.12
CA ASN A 107 -8.19 10.70 -6.57
C ASN A 107 -8.23 9.24 -7.08
N ARG A 108 -7.92 9.00 -8.35
CA ARG A 108 -7.81 7.62 -8.90
C ARG A 108 -6.67 6.85 -8.22
N LEU A 109 -5.52 7.49 -8.02
CA LEU A 109 -4.38 6.91 -7.32
C LEU A 109 -4.72 6.55 -5.88
N LEU A 110 -5.39 7.43 -5.15
CA LEU A 110 -5.84 7.18 -3.78
C LEU A 110 -6.81 6.00 -3.70
N ASN A 111 -7.77 5.91 -4.63
CA ASN A 111 -8.70 4.78 -4.69
C ASN A 111 -7.97 3.48 -4.99
N PHE A 112 -7.05 3.47 -5.94
CA PHE A 112 -6.21 2.30 -6.23
C PHE A 112 -5.44 1.84 -4.99
N LEU A 113 -4.76 2.75 -4.29
CA LEU A 113 -3.97 2.44 -3.10
C LEU A 113 -4.85 1.87 -1.98
N GLN A 114 -6.04 2.45 -1.75
CA GLN A 114 -6.98 1.96 -0.75
C GLN A 114 -7.54 0.59 -1.11
N GLU A 115 -8.08 0.44 -2.32
CA GLU A 115 -8.68 -0.82 -2.77
C GLU A 115 -7.66 -1.94 -2.76
N TRP A 116 -6.45 -1.69 -3.30
CA TRP A 116 -5.39 -2.69 -3.33
C TRP A 116 -4.98 -3.11 -1.93
N LEU A 117 -4.72 -2.17 -1.01
CA LEU A 117 -4.28 -2.48 0.34
C LEU A 117 -5.32 -3.30 1.11
N LEU A 118 -6.59 -2.84 1.12
CA LEU A 118 -7.64 -3.51 1.87
C LEU A 118 -7.94 -4.91 1.30
N ASP A 119 -7.95 -5.05 -0.03
CA ASP A 119 -8.20 -6.33 -0.67
C ASP A 119 -7.04 -7.32 -0.45
N HIS A 120 -5.80 -6.83 -0.56
CA HIS A 120 -4.58 -7.62 -0.35
C HIS A 120 -4.48 -8.11 1.10
N ILE A 121 -4.70 -7.23 2.08
CA ILE A 121 -4.74 -7.62 3.51
C ILE A 121 -5.75 -8.76 3.72
N MET A 122 -6.99 -8.58 3.26
CA MET A 122 -8.07 -9.53 3.53
C MET A 122 -7.91 -10.86 2.81
N LYS A 123 -7.40 -10.86 1.59
CA LYS A 123 -7.33 -12.07 0.75
C LYS A 123 -6.00 -12.78 0.84
N GLU A 124 -4.93 -12.09 1.19
CA GLU A 124 -3.56 -12.62 1.10
C GLU A 124 -2.88 -12.58 2.46
N ASP A 125 -2.74 -11.41 3.08
CA ASP A 125 -1.99 -11.28 4.34
C ASP A 125 -2.69 -12.04 5.50
N MET A 126 -4.03 -12.12 5.50
CA MET A 126 -4.78 -12.94 6.47
C MET A 126 -4.37 -14.42 6.46
N LYS A 127 -3.85 -14.95 5.35
CA LYS A 127 -3.33 -16.33 5.28
C LYS A 127 -2.05 -16.50 6.10
N ILE A 128 -1.31 -15.42 6.37
CA ILE A 128 -0.13 -15.41 7.24
C ILE A 128 -0.58 -15.63 8.69
N ARG A 129 -1.64 -14.93 9.13
CA ARG A 129 -2.23 -15.11 10.47
C ARG A 129 -2.59 -16.57 10.70
N ASP A 130 -3.38 -17.15 9.80
CA ASP A 130 -3.98 -18.47 9.98
C ASP A 130 -2.95 -19.58 10.20
N VAL A 131 -1.69 -19.39 9.80
CA VAL A 131 -0.61 -20.35 10.01
C VAL A 131 0.32 -19.97 11.17
N MET A 132 0.37 -18.70 11.57
CA MET A 132 1.22 -18.23 12.68
C MET A 132 0.53 -18.30 14.04
N THR A 133 -0.81 -18.45 14.08
CA THR A 133 -1.59 -18.60 15.32
C THR A 133 -1.87 -20.06 15.70
N ASP A 134 -1.46 -21.02 14.89
CA ASP A 134 -1.47 -22.47 15.16
C ASP A 134 -0.15 -22.95 15.80
#